data_AF-A0A9E5WIT6-F1
#
_entry.id   AF-A0A9E5WIT6-F1
#
_cell.length_a   1.000
_cell.length_b   1.000
_cell.length_c   1.000
_cell.angle_alpha   90.00
_cell.angle_beta   90.00
_cell.angle_gamma   90.00
#
_symmetry.space_group_name_H-M   'P 1'
#
loop_
_entity.id
_entity.type
_entity.pdbx_description
1 polymer ?
#
loop_
_entity_poly.entity_id
_entity_poly.type
_entity_poly.pdbx_seq_one_letter_code
_entity_poly.pdbx_strand_id
1 'polypeptide(L)'
;MDSVIDTLYPFIYRGLLTEESLDKAGRKTKAALDGAASELIVDKLAYGMLDEEALVSAQRMSLVYSAIHAFENMVREYVKSTLLEKHKEDWWDKVPPKIQKRVANRMDEDTKFRWHGTRGGSEIEYCDFGDLSSVIVVNWDDFELTLIDMEWSKSLLGVLERSRNIVMHGGVLAIQDIERIGGNIRDWGRQVG
;
A
#
# COMPACT_ATOMS: atom_id res chain seq x y z
N MET A 1 1.03 -15.24 46.59
CA MET A 1 1.21 -14.47 45.34
C MET A 1 2.25 -15.14 44.43
N ASP A 2 3.23 -15.85 45.00
CA ASP A 2 4.31 -16.53 44.25
C ASP A 2 3.88 -17.73 43.40
N SER A 3 2.85 -18.49 43.78
CA SER A 3 2.44 -19.71 43.06
C SER A 3 1.82 -19.47 41.67
N VAL A 4 1.22 -18.29 41.47
CA VAL A 4 0.65 -17.88 40.17
C VAL A 4 1.77 -17.47 39.23
N ILE A 5 2.79 -16.80 39.76
CA ILE A 5 3.95 -16.36 39.01
C ILE A 5 4.79 -17.57 38.55
N ASP A 6 4.97 -18.56 39.41
CA ASP A 6 5.68 -19.82 39.10
C ASP A 6 5.00 -20.68 38.03
N THR A 7 3.70 -20.50 37.80
CA THR A 7 2.95 -21.19 36.75
C THR A 7 2.82 -20.37 35.46
N LEU A 8 2.79 -19.04 35.59
CA LEU A 8 2.68 -18.14 34.46
C LEU A 8 3.99 -18.03 33.67
N TYR A 9 5.15 -17.97 34.33
CA TYR A 9 6.44 -17.88 33.64
C TYR A 9 6.71 -19.08 32.73
N PRO A 10 6.57 -20.34 33.17
CA PRO A 10 6.76 -21.49 32.28
C PRO A 10 5.75 -21.54 31.13
N PHE A 11 4.51 -21.09 31.37
CA PHE A 11 3.50 -21.02 30.33
C PHE A 11 3.87 -20.01 29.23
N ILE A 12 4.24 -18.79 29.60
CA ILE A 12 4.68 -17.75 28.67
C ILE A 12 5.95 -18.19 27.93
N TYR A 13 6.92 -18.76 28.64
CA TYR A 13 8.17 -19.21 28.04
C TYR A 13 7.98 -20.35 27.04
N ARG A 14 7.06 -21.29 27.33
CA ARG A 14 6.65 -22.33 26.36
C ARG A 14 5.95 -21.73 25.15
N GLY A 15 5.13 -20.71 25.33
CA GLY A 15 4.53 -19.94 24.24
C GLY A 15 5.59 -19.36 23.30
N LEU A 16 6.57 -18.64 23.87
CA LEU A 16 7.68 -18.02 23.14
C LEU A 16 8.57 -19.06 22.43
N LEU A 17 8.90 -20.17 23.08
CA LEU A 17 9.68 -21.24 22.47
C LEU A 17 8.92 -21.96 21.35
N THR A 18 7.61 -22.12 21.50
CA THR A 18 6.75 -22.71 20.46
C THR A 18 6.66 -21.78 19.27
N GLU A 19 6.53 -20.47 19.51
CA GLU A 19 6.57 -19.44 18.48
C GLU A 19 7.88 -19.49 17.66
N GLU A 20 9.03 -19.44 18.33
CA GLU A 20 10.34 -19.54 17.69
C GLU A 20 10.54 -20.85 16.91
N SER A 21 10.05 -21.96 17.46
CA SER A 21 10.14 -23.28 16.81
C SER A 21 9.27 -23.35 15.57
N LEU A 22 8.08 -22.76 15.62
CA LEU A 22 7.18 -22.68 14.49
C LEU A 22 7.75 -21.76 13.40
N ASP A 23 8.37 -20.64 13.73
CA ASP A 23 9.03 -19.77 12.75
C ASP A 23 10.19 -20.48 12.03
N LYS A 24 11.02 -21.21 12.78
CA LYS A 24 12.08 -22.05 12.19
C LYS A 24 11.55 -23.21 11.35
N ALA A 25 10.38 -23.73 11.68
CA ALA A 25 9.68 -24.74 10.91
C ALA A 25 8.91 -24.16 9.70
N GLY A 26 9.00 -22.86 9.47
CA GLY A 26 8.36 -22.19 8.34
C GLY A 26 6.85 -22.00 8.54
N ARG A 27 6.39 -21.71 9.76
CA ARG A 27 4.95 -21.42 9.99
C ARG A 27 4.51 -20.29 9.07
N LYS A 28 3.43 -20.54 8.36
CA LYS A 28 2.76 -19.52 7.54
C LYS A 28 1.91 -18.70 8.49
N THR A 29 2.40 -17.52 8.88
CA THR A 29 1.55 -16.50 9.50
C THR A 29 0.46 -16.11 8.49
N LYS A 30 -0.74 -15.80 8.99
CA LYS A 30 -1.97 -15.60 8.19
C LYS A 30 -1.89 -14.47 7.12
N ALA A 31 -0.76 -13.75 7.05
CA ALA A 31 -0.54 -12.60 6.18
C ALA A 31 0.85 -12.58 5.50
N ALA A 32 1.68 -13.62 5.63
CA ALA A 32 2.89 -13.71 4.83
C ALA A 32 2.54 -14.33 3.47
N LEU A 33 3.09 -13.79 2.37
CA LEU A 33 3.11 -14.46 1.07
C LEU A 33 3.63 -15.88 1.29
N ASP A 34 2.74 -16.86 1.14
CA ASP A 34 3.07 -18.26 1.30
C ASP A 34 4.23 -18.60 0.34
N GLY A 35 5.34 -19.13 0.85
CA GLY A 35 6.48 -19.57 0.03
C GLY A 35 6.04 -20.50 -1.11
N ALA A 36 5.05 -21.36 -0.86
CA ALA A 36 4.48 -22.24 -1.88
C ALA A 36 3.72 -21.47 -2.98
N ALA A 37 3.05 -20.36 -2.64
CA ALA A 37 2.37 -19.52 -3.63
C ALA A 37 3.37 -18.74 -4.48
N SER A 38 4.45 -18.24 -3.86
CA SER A 38 5.53 -17.57 -4.59
C SER A 38 6.24 -18.52 -5.55
N GLU A 39 6.55 -19.75 -5.11
CA GLU A 39 7.17 -20.77 -5.96
C GLU A 39 6.27 -21.16 -7.14
N LEU A 40 4.96 -21.33 -6.90
CA LEU A 40 4.00 -21.59 -7.97
C LEU A 40 3.98 -20.47 -9.00
N ILE A 41 4.00 -19.20 -8.58
CA ILE A 41 4.02 -18.06 -9.50
C ILE A 41 5.32 -18.05 -10.31
N VAL A 42 6.47 -18.28 -9.68
CA VAL A 42 7.76 -18.34 -10.36
C VAL A 42 7.81 -19.47 -11.40
N ASP A 43 7.27 -20.64 -11.07
CA ASP A 43 7.13 -21.77 -12.00
C ASP A 43 6.31 -21.39 -13.24
N LYS A 44 5.23 -20.62 -13.07
CA LYS A 44 4.37 -20.17 -14.19
C LYS A 44 4.96 -19.04 -15.02
N LEU A 45 5.85 -18.22 -14.46
CA LEU A 45 6.39 -17.03 -15.12
C LEU A 45 7.68 -17.29 -15.93
N ALA A 46 8.09 -18.55 -16.09
CA ALA A 46 9.24 -18.96 -16.91
C ALA A 46 10.54 -18.18 -16.61
N TYR A 47 10.83 -17.95 -15.31
CA TYR A 47 11.98 -17.15 -14.87
C TYR A 47 13.31 -17.61 -15.45
N GLY A 48 13.47 -18.92 -15.71
CA GLY A 48 14.68 -19.48 -16.33
C GLY A 48 14.97 -19.03 -17.76
N MET A 49 14.05 -18.29 -18.40
CA MET A 49 14.25 -17.68 -19.73
C MET A 49 14.61 -16.19 -19.66
N LEU A 50 14.62 -15.61 -18.45
CA LEU A 50 14.86 -14.18 -18.25
C LEU A 50 16.32 -13.92 -17.86
N ASP A 51 16.78 -12.69 -18.11
CA ASP A 51 18.10 -12.23 -17.69
C ASP A 51 18.21 -12.18 -16.16
N GLU A 52 19.27 -12.77 -15.61
CA GLU A 52 19.45 -12.93 -14.17
C GLU A 52 19.68 -11.59 -13.46
N GLU A 53 20.46 -10.69 -14.06
CA GLU A 53 20.71 -9.36 -13.48
C GLU A 53 19.44 -8.51 -13.46
N ALA A 54 18.66 -8.55 -14.55
CA ALA A 54 17.36 -7.91 -14.63
C ALA A 54 16.37 -8.48 -13.59
N LEU A 55 16.37 -9.80 -13.36
CA LEU A 55 15.54 -10.44 -12.34
C LEU A 55 15.89 -9.97 -10.93
N VAL A 56 17.19 -9.94 -10.58
CA VAL A 56 17.64 -9.45 -9.27
C VAL A 56 17.23 -7.99 -9.06
N SER A 57 17.38 -7.16 -10.09
CA SER A 57 16.95 -5.76 -10.05
C SER A 57 15.43 -5.62 -9.85
N ALA A 58 14.64 -6.39 -10.60
CA ALA A 58 13.18 -6.40 -10.50
C ALA A 58 12.70 -6.89 -9.13
N GLN A 59 13.32 -7.94 -8.57
CA GLN A 59 13.03 -8.42 -7.22
C GLN A 59 13.34 -7.37 -6.15
N ARG A 60 14.44 -6.64 -6.29
CA ARG A 60 14.75 -5.52 -5.38
C ARG A 60 13.68 -4.42 -5.47
N MET A 61 13.23 -4.09 -6.69
CA MET A 61 12.20 -3.07 -6.90
C MET A 61 10.79 -3.54 -6.51
N SER A 62 10.51 -4.84 -6.51
CA SER A 62 9.22 -5.39 -6.06
C SER A 62 8.97 -5.14 -4.58
N LEU A 63 10.03 -5.13 -3.75
CA LEU A 63 9.94 -4.75 -2.34
C LEU A 63 9.49 -3.29 -2.18
N VAL A 64 10.09 -2.39 -2.96
CA VAL A 64 9.73 -0.96 -2.96
C VAL A 64 8.31 -0.77 -3.47
N TYR A 65 7.96 -1.45 -4.56
CA TYR A 65 6.59 -1.44 -5.09
C TYR A 65 5.58 -1.90 -4.05
N SER A 66 5.87 -2.99 -3.33
CA SER A 66 4.96 -3.54 -2.31
C SER A 66 4.68 -2.50 -1.22
N ALA A 67 5.70 -1.79 -0.74
CA ALA A 67 5.55 -0.72 0.24
C ALA A 67 4.73 0.46 -0.29
N ILE A 68 5.05 0.93 -1.50
CA ILE A 68 4.32 2.04 -2.16
C ILE A 68 2.85 1.66 -2.39
N HIS A 69 2.59 0.45 -2.88
CA HIS A 69 1.24 -0.04 -3.17
C HIS A 69 0.40 -0.15 -1.90
N ALA A 70 0.97 -0.74 -0.84
CA ALA A 70 0.31 -0.81 0.47
C ALA A 70 -0.01 0.60 0.98
N PHE A 71 0.95 1.52 0.90
CA PHE A 71 0.76 2.90 1.32
C PHE A 71 -0.30 3.64 0.49
N GLU A 72 -0.32 3.48 -0.83
CA GLU A 72 -1.33 4.08 -1.71
C GLU A 72 -2.74 3.66 -1.28
N ASN A 73 -2.94 2.37 -0.97
CA ASN A 73 -4.20 1.85 -0.48
C ASN A 73 -4.57 2.40 0.91
N MET A 74 -3.59 2.62 1.79
CA MET A 74 -3.83 3.27 3.08
C MET A 74 -4.31 4.72 2.90
N VAL A 75 -3.65 5.51 2.06
CA VAL A 75 -4.07 6.88 1.73
C VAL A 75 -5.45 6.89 1.09
N ARG A 76 -5.70 5.94 0.18
CA ARG A 76 -6.99 5.78 -0.50
C ARG A 76 -8.12 5.51 0.48
N GLU A 77 -7.93 4.59 1.41
CA GLU A 77 -8.92 4.26 2.44
C GLU A 77 -9.13 5.43 3.39
N TYR A 78 -8.05 6.13 3.78
CA TYR A 78 -8.16 7.35 4.58
C TYR A 78 -9.03 8.41 3.90
N VAL A 79 -8.73 8.77 2.65
CA VAL A 79 -9.51 9.74 1.86
C VAL A 79 -10.97 9.32 1.72
N LYS A 80 -11.20 8.03 1.41
CA LYS A 80 -12.55 7.47 1.29
C LYS A 80 -13.32 7.62 2.60
N SER A 81 -12.72 7.19 3.71
CA SER A 81 -13.35 7.19 5.03
C SER A 81 -13.70 8.60 5.50
N THR A 82 -12.79 9.57 5.36
CA THR A 82 -13.03 10.98 5.71
C THR A 82 -14.18 11.58 4.90
N LEU A 83 -14.18 11.43 3.58
CA LEU A 83 -15.24 12.00 2.74
C LEU A 83 -16.60 11.32 2.99
N LEU A 84 -16.62 10.01 3.19
CA LEU A 84 -17.83 9.27 3.53
C LEU A 84 -18.39 9.72 4.89
N GLU A 85 -17.53 9.98 5.87
CA GLU A 85 -17.95 10.45 7.19
C GLU A 85 -18.63 11.83 7.10
N LYS A 86 -18.02 12.77 6.37
CA LYS A 86 -18.45 14.17 6.25
C LYS A 86 -19.64 14.36 5.31
N HIS A 87 -19.65 13.66 4.17
CA HIS A 87 -20.59 13.91 3.07
C HIS A 87 -21.52 12.72 2.77
N LYS A 88 -21.40 11.59 3.47
CA LYS A 88 -22.25 10.40 3.32
C LYS A 88 -22.27 9.88 1.88
N GLU A 89 -23.44 9.65 1.29
CA GLU A 89 -23.58 9.09 -0.07
C GLU A 89 -23.11 10.06 -1.16
N ASP A 90 -23.18 11.37 -0.90
CA ASP A 90 -22.79 12.44 -1.84
C ASP A 90 -21.27 12.70 -1.84
N TRP A 91 -20.48 11.84 -1.19
CA TRP A 91 -19.03 12.03 -1.03
C TRP A 91 -18.28 12.09 -2.38
N TRP A 92 -18.74 11.34 -3.40
CA TRP A 92 -18.10 11.34 -4.71
C TRP A 92 -18.28 12.67 -5.45
N ASP A 93 -19.38 13.39 -5.19
CA ASP A 93 -19.63 14.70 -5.79
C ASP A 93 -18.64 15.78 -5.32
N LYS A 94 -17.96 15.54 -4.18
CA LYS A 94 -16.89 16.39 -3.66
C LYS A 94 -15.54 16.16 -4.31
N VAL A 95 -15.37 15.05 -5.05
CA VAL A 95 -14.17 14.79 -5.83
C VAL A 95 -14.12 15.75 -7.02
N PRO A 96 -12.96 16.36 -7.35
CA PRO A 96 -12.84 17.27 -8.48
C PRO A 96 -13.39 16.68 -9.80
N PRO A 97 -14.18 17.43 -10.60
CA PRO A 97 -14.82 16.91 -11.82
C PRO A 97 -13.85 16.31 -12.84
N LYS A 98 -12.62 16.84 -12.91
CA LYS A 98 -11.56 16.32 -13.78
C LYS A 98 -11.16 14.89 -13.39
N ILE A 99 -11.13 14.59 -12.09
CA ILE A 99 -10.78 13.28 -11.54
C ILE A 99 -11.95 12.32 -11.79
N GLN A 100 -13.18 12.75 -11.51
CA GLN A 100 -14.38 11.95 -11.79
C GLN A 100 -14.42 11.49 -13.25
N LYS A 101 -14.18 12.42 -14.20
CA LYS A 101 -14.14 12.10 -15.64
C LYS A 101 -13.03 11.11 -15.99
N ARG A 102 -11.84 11.26 -15.40
CA ARG A 102 -10.71 10.36 -15.63
C ARG A 102 -10.98 8.95 -15.08
N VAL A 103 -11.56 8.86 -13.88
CA VAL A 103 -12.00 7.60 -13.27
C VAL A 103 -13.06 6.92 -14.13
N ALA A 104 -14.08 7.65 -14.56
CA ALA A 104 -15.12 7.12 -15.44
C ALA A 104 -14.55 6.54 -16.75
N ASN A 105 -13.59 7.24 -17.37
CA ASN A 105 -12.88 6.73 -18.55
C ASN A 105 -12.09 5.44 -18.25
N ARG A 106 -11.34 5.40 -17.14
CA ARG A 106 -10.57 4.20 -16.73
C ARG A 106 -11.50 3.00 -16.47
N MET A 107 -12.66 3.23 -15.85
CA MET A 107 -13.68 2.20 -15.63
C MET A 107 -14.27 1.69 -16.94
N ASP A 108 -14.63 2.59 -17.87
CA ASP A 108 -15.14 2.21 -19.20
C ASP A 108 -14.10 1.40 -20.00
N GLU A 109 -12.82 1.77 -19.92
CA GLU A 109 -11.72 0.99 -20.50
C GLU A 109 -11.61 -0.41 -19.90
N ASP A 110 -11.62 -0.55 -18.58
CA ASP A 110 -11.54 -1.86 -17.89
C ASP A 110 -12.72 -2.78 -18.26
N THR A 111 -13.94 -2.24 -18.42
CA THR A 111 -15.11 -3.06 -18.80
C THR A 111 -14.99 -3.69 -20.20
N LYS A 112 -14.17 -3.11 -21.09
CA LYS A 112 -13.94 -3.63 -22.45
C LYS A 112 -13.01 -4.85 -22.44
N PHE A 113 -12.16 -5.01 -21.42
CA PHE A 113 -11.17 -6.09 -21.33
C PHE A 113 -11.59 -7.19 -20.34
N ARG A 114 -12.70 -7.86 -20.63
CA ARG A 114 -13.29 -8.92 -19.78
C ARG A 114 -12.39 -10.13 -19.47
N TRP A 115 -11.28 -10.32 -20.20
CA TRP A 115 -10.35 -11.42 -19.97
C TRP A 115 -9.28 -11.10 -18.90
N HIS A 116 -9.25 -9.86 -18.40
CA HIS A 116 -8.33 -9.39 -17.36
C HIS A 116 -9.11 -9.05 -16.08
N GLY A 117 -8.48 -9.17 -14.91
CA GLY A 117 -9.09 -8.76 -13.64
C GLY A 117 -9.40 -7.26 -13.64
N THR A 118 -10.58 -6.88 -13.12
CA THR A 118 -11.01 -5.49 -12.94
C THR A 118 -10.41 -4.91 -11.65
N ARG A 119 -10.17 -3.60 -11.64
CA ARG A 119 -9.75 -2.86 -10.42
C ARG A 119 -10.97 -2.67 -9.51
N GLY A 120 -11.36 -3.76 -8.83
CA GLY A 120 -12.50 -3.87 -7.93
C GLY A 120 -13.74 -3.05 -8.32
N GLY A 121 -14.46 -2.53 -7.33
CA GLY A 121 -15.85 -2.08 -7.50
C GLY A 121 -16.11 -0.59 -7.27
N SER A 122 -15.29 0.10 -6.49
CA SER A 122 -15.55 1.51 -6.12
C SER A 122 -14.70 2.51 -6.92
N GLU A 123 -15.25 3.68 -7.22
CA GLU A 123 -14.64 4.72 -8.05
C GLU A 123 -13.28 5.16 -7.52
N ILE A 124 -13.14 5.22 -6.19
CA ILE A 124 -11.88 5.60 -5.55
C ILE A 124 -10.75 4.63 -5.83
N GLU A 125 -11.00 3.37 -6.23
CA GLU A 125 -9.95 2.40 -6.60
C GLU A 125 -9.24 2.75 -7.91
N TYR A 126 -9.85 3.63 -8.72
CA TYR A 126 -9.30 4.12 -9.97
C TYR A 126 -8.49 5.41 -9.81
N CYS A 127 -8.41 5.97 -8.60
CA CYS A 127 -7.57 7.13 -8.30
C CYS A 127 -6.10 6.73 -8.14
N ASP A 128 -5.16 7.61 -8.44
CA ASP A 128 -3.73 7.47 -8.10
C ASP A 128 -3.30 8.48 -7.02
N PHE A 129 -2.03 8.48 -6.61
CA PHE A 129 -1.52 9.47 -5.63
C PHE A 129 -1.81 10.92 -6.02
N GLY A 130 -1.68 11.26 -7.30
CA GLY A 130 -1.94 12.61 -7.80
C GLY A 130 -3.42 12.98 -7.69
N ASP A 131 -4.31 12.02 -7.99
CA ASP A 131 -5.76 12.14 -7.75
C ASP A 131 -6.05 12.37 -6.25
N LEU A 132 -5.54 11.49 -5.37
CA LEU A 132 -5.77 11.55 -3.93
C LEU A 132 -5.26 12.86 -3.32
N SER A 133 -4.06 13.30 -3.72
CA SER A 133 -3.51 14.59 -3.29
C SER A 133 -4.41 15.76 -3.71
N SER A 134 -4.93 15.73 -4.93
CA SER A 134 -5.82 16.78 -5.43
C SER A 134 -7.16 16.79 -4.69
N VAL A 135 -7.69 15.61 -4.34
CA VAL A 135 -8.92 15.49 -3.53
C VAL A 135 -8.72 16.10 -2.15
N ILE A 136 -7.60 15.80 -1.48
CA ILE A 136 -7.24 16.36 -0.17
C ILE A 136 -7.15 17.89 -0.23
N VAL A 137 -6.45 18.43 -1.24
CA VAL A 137 -6.25 19.87 -1.38
C VAL A 137 -7.57 20.62 -1.63
N VAL A 138 -8.45 20.08 -2.47
CA VAL A 138 -9.73 20.74 -2.79
C VAL A 138 -10.70 20.71 -1.61
N ASN A 139 -10.65 19.66 -0.80
CA ASN A 139 -11.53 19.46 0.35
C ASN A 139 -10.77 19.61 1.67
N TRP A 140 -9.81 20.53 1.75
CA TRP A 140 -8.87 20.63 2.88
C TRP A 140 -9.55 20.73 4.25
N ASP A 141 -10.66 21.47 4.33
CA ASP A 141 -11.45 21.65 5.56
C ASP A 141 -11.95 20.31 6.15
N ASP A 142 -12.07 19.25 5.34
CA ASP A 142 -12.44 17.91 5.82
C ASP A 142 -11.26 17.17 6.46
N PHE A 143 -10.02 17.52 6.08
CA PHE A 143 -8.79 16.82 6.45
C PHE A 143 -7.97 17.57 7.52
N GLU A 144 -8.16 18.88 7.69
CA GLU A 144 -7.32 19.73 8.55
C GLU A 144 -7.30 19.34 10.03
N LEU A 145 -8.28 18.56 10.50
CA LEU A 145 -8.29 18.04 11.87
C LEU A 145 -7.24 16.95 12.11
N THR A 146 -6.81 16.26 11.06
CA THR A 146 -5.82 15.17 11.12
C THR A 146 -4.54 15.58 10.42
N LEU A 147 -4.65 16.13 9.21
CA LEU A 147 -3.51 16.62 8.44
C LEU A 147 -3.18 18.05 8.85
N ILE A 148 -2.00 18.25 9.40
CA ILE A 148 -1.58 19.52 10.01
C ILE A 148 -1.19 20.55 8.94
N ASP A 149 -0.65 20.11 7.80
CA ASP A 149 -0.12 21.01 6.77
C ASP A 149 -0.38 20.47 5.36
N MET A 150 -1.09 21.28 4.56
CA MET A 150 -1.54 20.94 3.21
C MET A 150 -0.38 20.81 2.22
N GLU A 151 0.60 21.72 2.29
CA GLU A 151 1.73 21.74 1.37
C GLU A 151 2.65 20.54 1.59
N TRP A 152 2.87 20.19 2.85
CA TRP A 152 3.57 18.99 3.27
C TRP A 152 2.85 17.73 2.79
N SER A 153 1.53 17.61 2.97
CA SER A 153 0.78 16.43 2.50
C SER A 153 0.88 16.29 0.98
N LYS A 154 0.73 17.40 0.26
CA LYS A 154 0.90 17.45 -1.20
C LYS A 154 2.32 17.07 -1.63
N SER A 155 3.34 17.60 -0.95
CA SER A 155 4.75 17.30 -1.23
C SER A 155 5.06 15.82 -0.98
N LEU A 156 4.59 15.27 0.13
CA LEU A 156 4.78 13.87 0.51
C LEU A 156 4.20 12.92 -0.53
N LEU A 157 2.93 13.10 -0.90
CA LEU A 157 2.27 12.27 -1.91
C LEU A 157 2.92 12.45 -3.29
N GLY A 158 3.36 13.67 -3.64
CA GLY A 158 4.07 13.95 -4.88
C GLY A 158 5.44 13.26 -4.98
N VAL A 159 6.18 13.14 -3.86
CA VAL A 159 7.43 12.37 -3.81
C VAL A 159 7.17 10.88 -4.05
N LEU A 160 6.13 10.33 -3.41
CA LEU A 160 5.78 8.92 -3.55
C LEU A 160 5.25 8.59 -4.95
N GLU A 161 4.48 9.49 -5.56
CA GLU A 161 4.02 9.35 -6.95
C GLU A 161 5.21 9.26 -7.93
N ARG A 162 6.22 10.13 -7.76
CA ARG A 162 7.44 10.09 -8.61
C ARG A 162 8.18 8.78 -8.46
N SER A 163 8.38 8.33 -7.22
CA SER A 163 9.04 7.04 -6.95
C SER A 163 8.25 5.87 -7.52
N ARG A 164 6.92 5.88 -7.37
CA ARG A 164 6.01 4.88 -7.92
C ARG A 164 6.15 4.80 -9.43
N ASN A 165 6.18 5.94 -10.12
CA ASN A 165 6.31 5.98 -11.57
C ASN A 165 7.64 5.39 -12.05
N ILE A 166 8.75 5.69 -11.36
CA ILE A 166 10.06 5.10 -11.70
C ILE A 166 10.01 3.58 -11.59
N VAL A 167 9.53 3.05 -10.46
CA VAL A 167 9.45 1.60 -10.22
C VAL A 167 8.54 0.90 -11.24
N MET A 168 7.41 1.52 -11.59
CA MET A 168 6.43 0.94 -12.52
C MET A 168 6.87 0.97 -13.98
N HIS A 169 7.81 1.84 -14.34
CA HIS A 169 8.37 1.93 -15.69
C HIS A 169 9.73 1.22 -15.82
N GLY A 170 10.04 0.29 -14.90
CA GLY A 170 11.25 -0.53 -14.93
C GLY A 170 12.51 0.19 -14.46
N GLY A 171 12.38 1.35 -13.84
CA GLY A 171 13.49 2.09 -13.26
C GLY A 171 13.94 1.52 -11.91
N VAL A 172 15.20 1.80 -11.57
CA VAL A 172 15.82 1.38 -10.31
C VAL A 172 16.06 2.61 -9.44
N LEU A 173 15.60 2.56 -8.20
CA LEU A 173 15.79 3.64 -7.24
C LEU A 173 17.14 3.52 -6.52
N ALA A 174 17.78 4.67 -6.28
CA ALA A 174 18.94 4.74 -5.40
C ALA A 174 18.51 4.53 -3.93
N ILE A 175 19.45 4.11 -3.07
CA ILE A 175 19.14 3.84 -1.66
C ILE A 175 18.58 5.09 -0.95
N GLN A 176 19.08 6.28 -1.29
CA GLN A 176 18.63 7.55 -0.72
C GLN A 176 17.15 7.84 -1.07
N ASP A 177 16.69 7.43 -2.26
CA ASP A 177 15.29 7.60 -2.65
C ASP A 177 14.40 6.59 -1.92
N ILE A 178 14.89 5.36 -1.70
CA ILE A 178 14.20 4.34 -0.90
C ILE A 178 14.07 4.80 0.55
N GLU A 179 15.13 5.38 1.13
CA GLU A 179 15.08 5.96 2.47
C GLU A 179 14.07 7.10 2.57
N ARG A 180 13.98 7.96 1.54
CA ARG A 180 12.99 9.04 1.47
C ARG A 180 11.55 8.51 1.44
N ILE A 181 11.30 7.44 0.67
CA ILE A 181 10.00 6.74 0.68
C ILE A 181 9.67 6.24 2.08
N GLY A 182 10.59 5.54 2.73
CA GLY A 182 10.39 5.02 4.08
C GLY A 182 10.23 6.11 5.15
N GLY A 183 10.88 7.26 4.98
CA GLY A 183 10.67 8.46 5.80
C GLY A 183 9.25 8.99 5.67
N ASN A 184 8.81 9.26 4.44
CA ASN A 184 7.48 9.77 4.14
C ASN A 184 6.35 8.84 4.65
N ILE A 185 6.49 7.53 4.46
CA ILE A 185 5.50 6.55 4.96
C ILE A 185 5.40 6.61 6.49
N ARG A 186 6.53 6.69 7.20
CA ARG A 186 6.55 6.78 8.67
C ARG A 186 5.96 8.09 9.16
N ASP A 187 6.27 9.19 8.50
CA ASP A 187 5.76 10.51 8.90
C ASP A 187 4.25 10.62 8.67
N TRP A 188 3.73 10.09 7.56
CA TRP A 188 2.29 9.96 7.35
C TRP A 188 1.63 9.10 8.43
N GLY A 189 2.21 7.93 8.74
CA GLY A 189 1.68 7.00 9.74
C GLY A 189 1.57 7.62 11.13
N ARG A 190 2.48 8.54 11.51
CA ARG A 190 2.42 9.26 12.79
C ARG A 190 1.32 10.32 12.86
N GLN A 191 0.82 10.77 11.72
CA GLN A 191 -0.16 11.83 11.66
C GLN A 191 -1.58 11.30 11.53
N VAL A 192 -1.77 10.23 10.75
CA VAL A 192 -3.08 9.62 10.52
C VAL A 192 -3.38 8.48 11.51
N GLY A 193 -2.34 7.87 12.09
CA GLY A 193 -2.44 6.73 13.01
C GLY A 193 -2.46 7.09 14.49
#